data_AF-A0A6N7GHK3-F1
#
_entry.id   AF-A0A6N7GHK3-F1
#
_cell.length_a   1.000
_cell.length_b   1.000
_cell.length_c   1.000
_cell.angle_alpha   90.00
_cell.angle_beta   90.00
_cell.angle_gamma   90.00
#
_symmetry.space_group_name_H-M   'P 1'
#
loop_
_entity.id
_entity.type
_entity.pdbx_description
1 polymer ?
#
loop_
_entity_poly.entity_id
_entity_poly.type
_entity_poly.pdbx_seq_one_letter_code
_entity_poly.pdbx_strand_id
1 'polypeptide(L)'
;MAKIFSGAARTGVAHLVDPLARGLLRLGVSPDAVTLLGTLGVLAGAVGFGARGELVAGTLVVAAFAAVDMVDGAMARARGYSTRFGALLDSTMDRVADGAIFGAIGYWYATTGDRATVVAALISLVAGQVVSYVKARAGSLGIDCDVGWVERPERLLLVGLGALGTGLGAGWALPVALWALAILSLVTVAQRVVHVRRVDRRGAPERGAPERGAPEQGRSEERR
;
A
#
# COMPACT_ATOMS: atom_id res chain seq x y z
N MET A 1 2.85 -0.51 -9.20
CA MET A 1 2.80 0.90 -9.65
C MET A 1 1.39 1.16 -10.21
N ALA A 2 0.69 2.23 -9.80
CA ALA A 2 -0.73 2.46 -10.15
C ALA A 2 -1.00 2.37 -11.67
N LYS A 3 -1.79 1.37 -12.08
CA LYS A 3 -2.10 1.07 -13.49
C LYS A 3 -3.07 2.08 -14.12
N ILE A 4 -3.68 2.96 -13.32
CA ILE A 4 -4.76 3.85 -13.75
C ILE A 4 -4.26 5.25 -14.18
N PHE A 5 -3.07 5.68 -13.75
CA PHE A 5 -2.52 6.98 -14.16
C PHE A 5 -1.59 6.85 -15.36
N SER A 6 -2.08 7.28 -16.53
CA SER A 6 -1.28 7.40 -17.76
C SER A 6 -0.08 8.35 -17.55
N GLY A 7 0.95 8.22 -18.39
CA GLY A 7 2.17 9.03 -18.30
C GLY A 7 1.91 10.55 -18.29
N ALA A 8 0.85 11.02 -18.97
CA ALA A 8 0.47 12.43 -19.02
C ALA A 8 0.00 12.99 -17.66
N ALA A 9 -0.79 12.22 -16.90
CA ALA A 9 -1.24 12.63 -15.57
C ALA A 9 -0.06 12.71 -14.58
N ARG A 10 0.94 11.83 -14.73
CA ARG A 10 2.16 11.82 -13.92
C ARG A 10 3.02 13.06 -14.16
N THR A 11 3.17 13.47 -15.41
CA THR A 11 3.91 14.69 -15.78
C THR A 11 3.20 15.95 -15.29
N GLY A 12 1.87 16.04 -15.44
CA GLY A 12 1.10 17.19 -14.95
C GLY A 12 1.17 17.37 -13.44
N VAL A 13 1.09 16.29 -12.67
CA VAL A 13 1.24 16.34 -11.21
C VAL A 13 2.67 16.73 -10.81
N ALA A 14 3.69 16.21 -11.49
CA ALA A 14 5.09 16.60 -11.22
C ALA A 14 5.32 18.11 -11.40
N HIS A 15 4.73 18.74 -12.43
CA HIS A 15 4.85 20.18 -12.65
C HIS A 15 4.25 21.04 -11.52
N LEU A 16 3.24 20.55 -10.81
CA LEU A 16 2.63 21.23 -9.67
C LEU A 16 3.40 20.98 -8.36
N VAL A 17 3.89 19.75 -8.17
CA VAL A 17 4.49 19.30 -6.91
C VAL A 17 5.98 19.71 -6.82
N ASP A 18 6.72 19.68 -7.92
CA ASP A 18 8.17 19.93 -7.94
C ASP A 18 8.58 21.35 -7.49
N PRO A 19 7.84 22.43 -7.81
CA PRO A 19 8.13 23.77 -7.29
C PRO A 19 7.95 23.85 -5.77
N LEU A 20 6.87 23.23 -5.24
CA LEU A 20 6.59 23.19 -3.82
C LEU A 20 7.67 22.41 -3.06
N ALA A 21 8.05 21.24 -3.57
CA ALA A 21 9.11 20.41 -3.01
C ALA A 21 10.44 21.18 -2.92
N ARG A 22 10.83 21.89 -3.99
CA ARG A 22 12.04 22.74 -3.98
C ARG A 22 11.93 23.90 -3.01
N GLY A 23 10.76 24.52 -2.88
CA GLY A 23 10.50 25.59 -1.91
C GLY A 23 10.67 25.11 -0.47
N LEU A 24 10.07 23.98 -0.10
CA LEU A 24 10.16 23.39 1.23
C LEU A 24 11.61 23.01 1.59
N LEU A 25 12.37 22.44 0.65
CA LEU A 25 13.78 22.15 0.85
C LEU A 25 14.61 23.41 1.09
N ARG A 26 14.32 24.53 0.40
CA ARG A 26 15.00 25.82 0.65
C ARG A 26 14.69 26.39 2.02
N LEU A 27 13.51 26.10 2.57
CA LEU A 27 13.11 26.48 3.92
C LEU A 27 13.69 25.54 5.01
N GLY A 28 14.48 24.53 4.63
CA GLY A 28 15.08 23.58 5.57
C GLY A 28 14.12 22.51 6.07
N VAL A 29 12.93 22.37 5.47
CA VAL A 29 11.97 21.33 5.85
C VAL A 29 12.46 19.97 5.33
N SER A 30 12.46 18.95 6.21
CA SER A 30 12.84 17.59 5.82
C SER A 30 11.66 16.85 5.17
N PRO A 31 11.91 15.91 4.23
CA PRO A 31 10.87 15.03 3.70
C PRO A 31 10.13 14.27 4.81
N ASP A 32 10.87 13.76 5.80
CA ASP A 32 10.31 13.04 6.95
C ASP A 32 9.29 13.89 7.74
N ALA A 33 9.54 15.20 7.91
CA ALA A 33 8.59 16.10 8.56
C ALA A 33 7.31 16.28 7.74
N VAL A 34 7.43 16.31 6.41
CA VAL A 34 6.29 16.40 5.49
C VAL A 34 5.44 15.12 5.56
N THR A 35 6.06 13.95 5.59
CA THR A 35 5.36 12.65 5.78
C THR A 35 4.57 12.64 7.10
N LEU A 36 5.19 13.09 8.20
CA LEU A 36 4.52 13.13 9.51
C LEU A 36 3.34 14.11 9.52
N LEU A 37 3.50 15.30 8.93
CA LEU A 37 2.42 16.29 8.82
C LEU A 37 1.29 15.80 7.93
N GLY A 38 1.61 15.16 6.79
CA GLY A 38 0.65 14.49 5.92
C GLY A 38 -0.18 13.49 6.70
N THR A 39 0.49 12.61 7.43
CA THR A 39 -0.16 11.58 8.25
C THR A 39 -1.07 12.19 9.33
N LEU A 40 -0.59 13.19 10.06
CA LEU A 40 -1.39 13.89 11.08
C LEU A 40 -2.66 14.51 10.49
N GLY A 41 -2.57 15.09 9.30
CA GLY A 41 -3.73 15.64 8.61
C GLY A 41 -4.70 14.56 8.14
N VAL A 42 -4.22 13.41 7.68
CA VAL A 42 -5.07 12.24 7.39
C VAL A 42 -5.77 11.74 8.65
N LEU A 43 -5.07 11.66 9.79
CA LEU A 43 -5.67 11.30 11.07
C LEU A 43 -6.76 12.30 11.48
N ALA A 44 -6.50 13.60 11.34
CA ALA A 44 -7.47 14.65 11.63
C ALA A 44 -8.72 14.52 10.73
N GLY A 45 -8.55 14.25 9.43
CA GLY A 45 -9.67 14.02 8.51
C GLY A 45 -10.46 12.76 8.85
N ALA A 46 -9.77 11.62 9.00
CA ALA A 46 -10.40 10.33 9.24
C ALA A 46 -11.07 10.26 10.62
N VAL A 47 -10.32 10.49 11.69
CA VAL A 47 -10.81 10.36 13.07
C VAL A 47 -11.61 11.60 13.47
N GLY A 48 -11.13 12.80 13.11
CA GLY A 48 -11.77 14.05 13.51
C GLY A 48 -13.08 14.32 12.77
N PHE A 49 -13.27 13.85 11.53
CA PHE A 49 -14.51 14.07 10.76
C PHE A 49 -15.19 12.76 10.38
N GLY A 50 -14.45 11.83 9.76
CA GLY A 50 -15.00 10.55 9.27
C GLY A 50 -15.67 9.70 10.35
N ALA A 51 -15.06 9.59 11.54
CA ALA A 51 -15.62 8.82 12.66
C ALA A 51 -16.94 9.41 13.20
N ARG A 52 -17.23 10.69 12.93
CA ARG A 52 -18.48 11.37 13.28
C ARG A 52 -19.54 11.33 12.18
N GLY A 53 -19.23 10.69 11.04
CA GLY A 53 -20.11 10.65 9.86
C GLY A 53 -20.04 11.89 8.97
N GLU A 54 -19.14 12.83 9.24
CA GLU A 54 -18.90 14.01 8.39
C GLU A 54 -18.05 13.61 7.16
N LEU A 55 -18.57 12.67 6.36
CA LEU A 55 -17.81 11.95 5.33
C LEU A 55 -17.26 12.87 4.24
N VAL A 56 -17.99 13.91 3.84
CA VAL A 56 -17.50 14.85 2.81
C VAL A 56 -16.30 15.63 3.33
N ALA A 57 -16.43 16.26 4.50
CA ALA A 57 -15.35 17.02 5.12
C ALA A 57 -14.13 16.12 5.41
N GLY A 58 -14.37 14.96 6.02
CA GLY A 58 -13.33 13.98 6.30
C GLY A 58 -12.60 13.52 5.05
N THR A 59 -13.32 13.21 3.97
CA THR A 59 -12.71 12.79 2.71
C THR A 59 -11.90 13.91 2.06
N LEU A 60 -12.39 15.14 2.05
CA LEU A 60 -11.67 16.28 1.49
C LEU A 60 -10.37 16.56 2.25
N VAL A 61 -10.41 16.51 3.59
CA VAL A 61 -9.21 16.67 4.43
C VAL A 61 -8.23 15.52 4.18
N VAL A 62 -8.70 14.26 4.21
CA VAL A 62 -7.85 13.10 3.93
C VAL A 62 -7.21 13.20 2.54
N ALA A 63 -7.97 13.57 1.51
CA ALA A 63 -7.45 13.69 0.15
C ALA A 63 -6.40 14.81 0.04
N ALA A 64 -6.63 15.96 0.68
CA ALA A 64 -5.68 17.07 0.69
C ALA A 64 -4.35 16.67 1.34
N PHE A 65 -4.38 15.96 2.47
CA PHE A 65 -3.17 15.55 3.17
C PHE A 65 -2.52 14.28 2.61
N ALA A 66 -3.28 13.36 2.00
CA ALA A 66 -2.71 12.25 1.25
C ALA A 66 -1.95 12.73 0.01
N ALA A 67 -2.33 13.87 -0.58
CA ALA A 67 -1.55 14.51 -1.64
C ALA A 67 -0.22 15.10 -1.13
N VAL A 68 -0.10 15.39 0.18
CA VAL A 68 1.15 15.88 0.79
C VAL A 68 2.24 14.81 0.78
N ASP A 69 1.92 13.51 0.89
CA ASP A 69 2.90 12.42 0.69
C ASP A 69 3.56 12.52 -0.69
N MET A 70 2.84 12.95 -1.72
CA MET A 70 3.45 13.10 -3.06
C MET A 70 4.56 14.14 -3.07
N VAL A 71 4.50 15.11 -2.15
CA VAL A 71 5.49 16.18 -1.97
C VAL A 71 6.77 15.64 -1.35
N ASP A 72 6.70 14.75 -0.34
CA ASP A 72 7.91 14.19 0.28
C ASP A 72 8.74 13.36 -0.71
N GLY A 73 8.09 12.60 -1.58
CA GLY A 73 8.74 11.81 -2.62
C GLY A 73 9.36 12.71 -3.69
N ALA A 74 8.71 13.84 -4.00
CA ALA A 74 9.29 14.87 -4.86
C ALA A 74 10.48 15.58 -4.20
N MET A 75 10.42 15.83 -2.89
CA MET A 75 11.53 16.40 -2.11
C MET A 75 12.72 15.44 -2.09
N ALA A 76 12.49 14.14 -1.87
CA ALA A 76 13.55 13.12 -1.91
C ALA A 76 14.25 13.08 -3.29
N ARG A 77 13.48 13.16 -4.38
CA ARG A 77 14.03 13.26 -5.74
C ARG A 77 14.81 14.56 -5.96
N ALA A 78 14.25 15.69 -5.56
CA ALA A 78 14.88 17.00 -5.71
C ALA A 78 16.16 17.16 -4.88
N ARG A 79 16.25 16.48 -3.72
CA ARG A 79 17.43 16.43 -2.86
C ARG A 79 18.57 15.57 -3.45
N GLY A 80 18.27 14.72 -4.44
CA GLY A 80 19.23 13.86 -5.12
C GLY A 80 19.58 12.56 -4.40
N TYR A 81 18.99 12.29 -3.24
CA TYR A 81 19.14 11.03 -2.52
C TYR A 81 17.90 10.69 -1.68
N SER A 82 17.65 9.40 -1.51
CA SER A 82 16.66 8.86 -0.56
C SER A 82 17.37 8.12 0.59
N THR A 83 16.75 8.12 1.77
CA THR A 83 17.28 7.40 2.93
C THR A 83 16.48 6.12 3.17
N ARG A 84 17.14 5.08 3.70
CA ARG A 84 16.46 3.84 4.10
C ARG A 84 15.41 4.10 5.20
N PHE A 85 15.72 5.02 6.12
CA PHE A 85 14.80 5.44 7.16
C PHE A 85 13.57 6.14 6.59
N GLY A 86 13.73 7.09 5.66
CA GLY A 86 12.61 7.78 5.03
C GLY A 86 11.68 6.82 4.30
N ALA A 87 12.23 5.85 3.56
CA ALA A 87 11.43 4.80 2.92
C ALA A 87 10.66 3.93 3.94
N LEU A 88 11.28 3.61 5.08
CA LEU A 88 10.59 2.92 6.17
C LEU A 88 9.49 3.79 6.77
N LEU A 89 9.77 5.06 7.03
CA LEU A 89 8.85 6.03 7.63
C LEU A 89 7.62 6.23 6.75
N ASP A 90 7.79 6.60 5.49
CA ASP A 90 6.74 6.72 4.46
C ASP A 90 5.85 5.48 4.44
N SER A 91 6.48 4.31 4.26
CA SER A 91 5.75 3.06 4.24
C SER A 91 5.05 2.73 5.57
N THR A 92 5.55 3.17 6.72
CA THR A 92 4.90 2.94 8.02
C THR A 92 3.71 3.88 8.20
N MET A 93 3.90 5.16 7.87
CA MET A 93 2.90 6.20 7.96
C MET A 93 1.71 5.96 7.02
N ASP A 94 1.96 5.42 5.82
CA ASP A 94 0.92 4.91 4.92
C ASP A 94 -0.03 3.93 5.60
N ARG A 95 0.53 3.04 6.43
CA ARG A 95 -0.24 1.98 7.10
C ARG A 95 -1.02 2.54 8.28
N VAL A 96 -0.45 3.52 8.99
CA VAL A 96 -1.16 4.29 10.03
C VAL A 96 -2.33 5.06 9.43
N ALA A 97 -2.10 5.76 8.31
CA ALA A 97 -3.11 6.51 7.57
C ALA A 97 -4.25 5.60 7.09
N ASP A 98 -3.93 4.50 6.40
CA ASP A 98 -4.94 3.51 5.98
C ASP A 98 -5.71 2.96 7.18
N GLY A 99 -4.99 2.61 8.26
CA GLY A 99 -5.57 2.15 9.51
C GLY A 99 -6.62 3.11 10.08
N ALA A 100 -6.30 4.39 10.13
CA ALA A 100 -7.20 5.42 10.61
C ALA A 100 -8.42 5.62 9.70
N ILE A 101 -8.24 5.60 8.38
CA ILE A 101 -9.35 5.75 7.41
C ILE A 101 -10.36 4.62 7.58
N PHE A 102 -9.93 3.35 7.48
CA PHE A 102 -10.85 2.21 7.61
C PHE A 102 -11.37 2.05 9.04
N GLY A 103 -10.54 2.32 10.04
CA GLY A 103 -10.93 2.28 11.45
C GLY A 103 -12.02 3.30 11.77
N ALA A 104 -11.89 4.54 11.31
CA ALA A 104 -12.89 5.58 11.50
C ALA A 104 -14.21 5.26 10.78
N ILE A 105 -14.15 4.77 9.55
CA ILE A 105 -15.34 4.35 8.78
C ILE A 105 -16.04 3.18 9.48
N GLY A 106 -15.28 2.15 9.89
CA GLY A 106 -15.80 1.01 10.62
C GLY A 106 -16.42 1.41 11.96
N TYR A 107 -15.77 2.31 12.71
CA TYR A 107 -16.32 2.88 13.94
C TYR A 107 -17.65 3.60 13.69
N TRP A 108 -17.70 4.49 12.71
CA TRP A 108 -18.92 5.23 12.41
C TRP A 108 -20.09 4.29 12.05
N TYR A 109 -19.88 3.32 11.15
CA TYR A 109 -20.93 2.35 10.82
C TYR A 109 -21.31 1.43 11.99
N ALA A 110 -20.39 1.17 12.93
CA ALA A 110 -20.75 0.45 14.16
C ALA A 110 -21.74 1.26 15.01
N THR A 111 -21.59 2.59 15.07
CA THR A 111 -22.53 3.47 15.79
C THR A 111 -23.90 3.57 15.12
N THR A 112 -24.00 3.33 13.82
CA THR A 112 -25.28 3.33 13.08
C THR A 112 -25.96 1.96 13.03
N GLY A 113 -25.28 0.90 13.49
CA GLY A 113 -25.81 -0.47 13.54
C GLY A 113 -25.65 -1.27 12.24
N ASP A 114 -24.97 -0.75 11.21
CA ASP A 114 -24.71 -1.47 9.96
C ASP A 114 -23.53 -2.43 10.09
N ARG A 115 -23.81 -3.60 10.67
CA ARG A 115 -22.82 -4.65 10.91
C ARG A 115 -22.17 -5.17 9.62
N ALA A 116 -22.91 -5.17 8.50
CA ALA A 116 -22.39 -5.67 7.23
C ALA A 116 -21.29 -4.75 6.69
N THR A 117 -21.50 -3.44 6.77
CA THR A 117 -20.50 -2.46 6.33
C THR A 117 -19.30 -2.44 7.28
N VAL A 118 -19.49 -2.65 8.58
CA VAL A 118 -18.38 -2.84 9.53
C VAL A 118 -17.49 -4.01 9.14
N VAL A 119 -18.08 -5.16 8.81
CA VAL A 119 -17.32 -6.35 8.36
C VAL A 119 -16.54 -6.03 7.08
N ALA A 120 -17.16 -5.36 6.11
CA ALA A 120 -16.48 -4.97 4.88
C ALA A 120 -15.30 -4.01 5.13
N ALA A 121 -15.45 -3.06 6.06
CA ALA A 121 -14.38 -2.16 6.47
C ALA A 121 -13.21 -2.90 7.15
N LEU A 122 -13.50 -3.85 8.04
CA LEU A 122 -12.49 -4.67 8.71
C LEU A 122 -11.73 -5.57 7.73
N ILE A 123 -12.44 -6.21 6.79
CA ILE A 123 -11.79 -7.00 5.74
C ILE A 123 -10.91 -6.11 4.86
N SER A 124 -11.41 -4.95 4.44
CA SER A 124 -10.66 -3.99 3.62
C SER A 124 -9.40 -3.50 4.32
N LEU A 125 -9.51 -3.21 5.63
CA LEU A 125 -8.39 -2.84 6.48
C LEU A 125 -7.33 -3.94 6.49
N VAL A 126 -7.69 -5.14 6.95
CA VAL A 126 -6.72 -6.25 7.12
C VAL A 126 -6.15 -6.68 5.77
N ALA A 127 -7.00 -6.87 4.75
CA ALA A 127 -6.54 -7.26 3.43
C ALA A 127 -5.61 -6.20 2.82
N GLY A 128 -5.90 -4.91 2.99
CA GLY A 128 -5.02 -3.82 2.55
C GLY A 128 -3.63 -3.87 3.20
N GLN A 129 -3.56 -4.15 4.51
CA GLN A 129 -2.30 -4.36 5.22
C GLN A 129 -1.54 -5.59 4.68
N VAL A 130 -2.24 -6.70 4.46
CA VAL A 130 -1.65 -7.94 3.93
C VAL A 130 -1.14 -7.74 2.50
N VAL A 131 -1.87 -7.01 1.64
CA VAL A 131 -1.40 -6.66 0.28
C VAL A 131 -0.03 -5.98 0.36
N SER A 132 0.11 -4.95 1.20
CA SER A 132 1.37 -4.23 1.40
C SER A 132 2.46 -5.11 2.02
N TYR A 133 2.10 -5.94 3.01
CA TYR A 133 3.04 -6.85 3.68
C TYR A 133 3.61 -7.89 2.73
N VAL A 134 2.78 -8.54 1.91
CA VAL A 134 3.27 -9.55 0.95
C VAL A 134 4.28 -8.94 -0.02
N LYS A 135 4.04 -7.72 -0.52
CA LYS A 135 4.99 -7.02 -1.39
C LYS A 135 6.30 -6.69 -0.68
N ALA A 136 6.23 -6.15 0.53
CA ALA A 136 7.42 -5.85 1.33
C ALA A 136 8.21 -7.11 1.68
N ARG A 137 7.52 -8.20 2.07
CA ARG A 137 8.14 -9.47 2.43
C ARG A 137 8.77 -10.14 1.22
N ALA A 138 8.09 -10.15 0.07
CA ALA A 138 8.68 -10.63 -1.18
C ALA A 138 9.96 -9.87 -1.53
N GLY A 139 9.97 -8.54 -1.42
CA GLY A 139 11.16 -7.72 -1.62
C GLY A 139 12.31 -8.09 -0.68
N SER A 140 12.01 -8.37 0.60
CA SER A 140 13.04 -8.84 1.57
C SER A 140 13.61 -10.23 1.24
N LEU A 141 12.91 -11.02 0.44
CA LEU A 141 13.34 -12.32 -0.07
C LEU A 141 14.03 -12.21 -1.45
N GLY A 142 14.23 -10.99 -1.97
CA GLY A 142 14.80 -10.76 -3.29
C GLY A 142 13.83 -11.03 -4.45
N ILE A 143 12.53 -11.16 -4.18
CA ILE A 143 11.50 -11.43 -5.19
C ILE A 143 10.73 -10.14 -5.50
N ASP A 144 10.78 -9.70 -6.75
CA ASP A 144 9.94 -8.61 -7.22
C ASP A 144 8.46 -9.02 -7.28
N CYS A 145 7.60 -8.19 -6.69
CA CYS A 145 6.18 -8.45 -6.49
C CYS A 145 5.34 -7.23 -6.86
N ASP A 146 5.51 -6.71 -8.07
CA ASP A 146 4.66 -5.66 -8.66
C ASP A 146 3.46 -6.23 -9.45
N VAL A 147 2.79 -7.24 -8.86
CA VAL A 147 1.53 -7.80 -9.38
C VAL A 147 0.35 -7.42 -8.47
N GLY A 148 -0.86 -7.52 -8.99
CA GLY A 148 -2.08 -7.18 -8.27
C GLY A 148 -3.05 -6.36 -9.11
N TRP A 149 -4.31 -6.33 -8.68
CA TRP A 149 -5.33 -5.46 -9.26
C TRP A 149 -5.46 -4.15 -8.50
N VAL A 150 -5.35 -4.19 -7.17
CA VAL A 150 -5.54 -3.03 -6.30
C VAL A 150 -4.27 -2.76 -5.51
N GLU A 151 -3.74 -1.54 -5.60
CA GLU A 151 -2.72 -1.02 -4.71
C GLU A 151 -3.30 0.10 -3.82
N ARG A 152 -2.42 0.83 -3.12
CA ARG A 152 -2.84 1.91 -2.21
C ARG A 152 -3.65 3.01 -2.93
N PRO A 153 -3.23 3.54 -4.11
CA PRO A 153 -3.99 4.60 -4.77
C PRO A 153 -5.40 4.17 -5.15
N GLU A 154 -5.57 2.97 -5.72
CA GLU A 154 -6.89 2.44 -6.08
C GLU A 154 -7.79 2.26 -4.85
N ARG A 155 -7.20 1.83 -3.72
CA ARG A 155 -7.91 1.71 -2.44
C ARG A 155 -8.42 3.06 -1.93
N LEU A 156 -7.54 4.07 -1.89
CA LEU A 156 -7.90 5.41 -1.42
C LEU A 156 -8.94 6.07 -2.34
N LEU A 157 -8.83 5.88 -3.66
CA LEU A 157 -9.80 6.38 -4.62
C LEU A 157 -11.18 5.74 -4.44
N LEU A 158 -11.26 4.41 -4.36
CA LEU A 158 -12.53 3.70 -4.20
C LEU A 158 -13.25 4.11 -2.92
N VAL A 159 -12.53 4.16 -1.79
CA VAL A 159 -13.11 4.54 -0.50
C VAL A 159 -13.47 6.02 -0.47
N GLY A 160 -12.62 6.90 -0.99
CA GLY A 160 -12.90 8.32 -1.05
C GLY A 160 -14.14 8.63 -1.89
N LEU A 161 -14.26 8.03 -3.08
CA LEU A 161 -15.45 8.20 -3.92
C LEU A 161 -16.71 7.62 -3.26
N GLY A 162 -16.61 6.46 -2.61
CA GLY A 162 -17.71 5.89 -1.82
C GLY A 162 -18.15 6.81 -0.70
N ALA A 163 -17.19 7.34 0.07
CA ALA A 163 -17.46 8.23 1.20
C ALA A 163 -18.06 9.57 0.76
N LEU A 164 -17.57 10.16 -0.34
CA LEU A 164 -18.19 11.34 -0.95
C LEU A 164 -19.62 11.04 -1.40
N GLY A 165 -19.84 9.93 -2.11
CA GLY A 165 -21.17 9.54 -2.55
C GLY A 165 -22.16 9.41 -1.39
N THR A 166 -21.76 8.71 -0.32
CA THR A 166 -22.57 8.56 0.89
C THR A 166 -22.79 9.89 1.60
N GLY A 167 -21.76 10.71 1.74
CA GLY A 167 -21.89 12.04 2.34
C GLY A 167 -22.75 13.03 1.54
N LEU A 168 -22.90 12.82 0.23
CA LEU A 168 -23.76 13.61 -0.67
C LEU A 168 -25.18 13.03 -0.82
N GLY A 169 -25.53 12.01 -0.03
CA GLY A 169 -26.88 11.45 0.04
C GLY A 169 -27.06 10.08 -0.62
N ALA A 170 -26.05 9.54 -1.33
CA ALA A 170 -26.08 8.18 -1.86
C ALA A 170 -25.63 7.18 -0.79
N GLY A 171 -26.50 6.88 0.18
CA GLY A 171 -26.19 6.03 1.36
C GLY A 171 -25.58 4.66 1.06
N TRP A 172 -25.81 4.12 -0.14
CA TRP A 172 -25.29 2.83 -0.60
C TRP A 172 -23.85 2.88 -1.15
N ALA A 173 -23.31 4.07 -1.46
CA ALA A 173 -22.06 4.22 -2.20
C ALA A 173 -20.84 3.67 -1.42
N LEU A 174 -20.65 4.08 -0.16
CA LEU A 174 -19.56 3.62 0.67
C LEU A 174 -19.65 2.11 1.02
N PRO A 175 -20.82 1.55 1.39
CA PRO A 175 -20.97 0.11 1.58
C PRO A 175 -20.58 -0.71 0.33
N VAL A 176 -21.05 -0.29 -0.86
CA VAL A 176 -20.69 -0.97 -2.12
C VAL A 176 -19.20 -0.84 -2.39
N ALA A 177 -18.60 0.34 -2.18
CA ALA A 177 -17.17 0.55 -2.36
C ALA A 177 -16.33 -0.35 -1.43
N LEU A 178 -16.73 -0.49 -0.16
CA LEU A 178 -16.03 -1.32 0.82
C LEU A 178 -16.12 -2.82 0.47
N TRP A 179 -17.28 -3.33 0.07
CA TRP A 179 -17.40 -4.73 -0.35
C TRP A 179 -16.61 -5.03 -1.62
N ALA A 180 -16.68 -4.13 -2.62
CA ALA A 180 -15.87 -4.25 -3.83
C ALA A 180 -14.38 -4.25 -3.48
N LEU A 181 -13.93 -3.32 -2.64
CA LEU A 181 -12.54 -3.23 -2.21
C LEU A 181 -12.10 -4.46 -1.42
N ALA A 182 -12.93 -4.99 -0.52
CA ALA A 182 -12.64 -6.18 0.25
C ALA A 182 -12.35 -7.37 -0.68
N ILE A 183 -13.24 -7.62 -1.65
CA ILE A 183 -13.08 -8.69 -2.63
C ILE A 183 -11.81 -8.48 -3.47
N LEU A 184 -11.62 -7.28 -4.03
CA LEU A 184 -10.48 -6.97 -4.88
C LEU A 184 -9.14 -7.08 -4.12
N SER A 185 -9.12 -6.71 -2.84
CA SER A 185 -7.93 -6.81 -1.99
C SER A 185 -7.58 -8.27 -1.71
N LEU A 186 -8.57 -9.11 -1.39
CA LEU A 186 -8.35 -10.55 -1.18
C LEU A 186 -7.84 -11.23 -2.46
N VAL A 187 -8.43 -10.90 -3.61
CA VAL A 187 -7.93 -11.38 -4.91
C VAL A 187 -6.49 -10.93 -5.15
N THR A 188 -6.16 -9.69 -4.83
CA THR A 188 -4.80 -9.16 -4.96
C THR A 188 -3.81 -9.88 -4.05
N VAL A 189 -4.18 -10.21 -2.81
CA VAL A 189 -3.36 -11.04 -1.92
C VAL A 189 -3.09 -12.40 -2.56
N ALA A 190 -4.13 -13.08 -3.05
CA ALA A 190 -3.97 -14.39 -3.69
C ALA A 190 -3.05 -14.32 -4.92
N GLN A 191 -3.20 -13.29 -5.75
CA GLN A 191 -2.33 -13.06 -6.91
C GLN A 191 -0.87 -12.90 -6.51
N ARG A 192 -0.58 -12.09 -5.48
CA ARG A 192 0.78 -11.87 -4.98
C ARG A 192 1.40 -13.14 -4.41
N VAL A 193 0.66 -13.90 -3.60
CA VAL A 193 1.14 -15.16 -3.03
C VAL A 193 1.41 -16.20 -4.11
N VAL A 194 0.51 -16.35 -5.09
CA VAL A 194 0.68 -17.27 -6.21
C VAL A 194 1.88 -16.87 -7.07
N HIS A 195 2.07 -15.57 -7.32
CA HIS A 195 3.24 -15.06 -8.04
C HIS A 195 4.55 -15.41 -7.34
N VAL A 196 4.66 -15.11 -6.05
CA VAL A 196 5.86 -15.44 -5.25
C VAL A 196 6.15 -16.94 -5.29
N ARG A 197 5.13 -17.79 -5.11
CA ARG A 197 5.28 -19.25 -5.21
C ARG A 197 5.76 -19.72 -6.58
N ARG A 198 5.31 -19.07 -7.67
CA ARG A 198 5.74 -19.41 -9.04
C ARG A 198 7.18 -19.01 -9.30
N VAL A 199 7.61 -17.84 -8.82
CA VAL A 199 8.99 -17.37 -8.97
C VAL A 199 9.94 -18.28 -8.18
N ASP A 200 9.62 -18.58 -6.93
CA ASP A 200 10.41 -19.47 -6.06
C ASP A 200 10.61 -20.86 -6.69
N ARG A 201 9.53 -21.47 -7.21
CA ARG A 201 9.60 -22.77 -7.89
C ARG A 201 10.44 -22.79 -9.16
N ARG A 202 10.55 -21.66 -9.87
CA ARG A 202 11.39 -21.54 -11.08
C ARG A 202 12.86 -21.30 -10.74
N GLY A 203 13.15 -20.77 -9.55
CA GLY A 203 14.51 -20.53 -9.06
C GLY A 203 15.13 -21.72 -8.31
N ALA A 204 14.33 -22.72 -7.92
CA ALA A 204 14.86 -23.96 -7.35
C ALA A 204 15.59 -24.77 -8.44
N PRO A 205 16.86 -25.18 -8.24
CA PRO A 205 17.51 -26.11 -9.14
C PRO A 205 16.67 -27.38 -9.21
N GLU A 206 16.51 -27.94 -10.42
CA GLU A 206 15.99 -29.29 -10.60
C GLU A 206 16.68 -30.20 -9.59
N ARG A 207 15.93 -30.78 -8.65
CA ARG A 207 16.49 -31.74 -7.70
C ARG A 207 17.01 -32.90 -8.54
N GLY A 208 18.32 -32.92 -8.73
CA GLY A 208 19.04 -33.90 -9.52
C GLY A 208 18.60 -35.30 -9.13
N ALA A 209 18.37 -36.11 -10.16
CA ALA A 209 18.16 -37.55 -10.05
C ALA A 209 19.20 -38.17 -9.10
N PRO A 210 18.85 -39.23 -8.35
CA PRO A 210 19.83 -39.93 -7.54
C PRO A 210 20.93 -40.45 -8.46
N GLU A 211 22.17 -39.98 -8.26
CA GLU A 211 23.36 -40.53 -8.90
C GLU A 211 23.40 -42.03 -8.62
N ARG A 212 23.08 -42.84 -9.64
CA ARG A 212 23.34 -44.28 -9.59
C ARG A 212 24.85 -44.44 -9.66
N GLY A 213 25.39 -45.11 -8.65
CA GLY A 213 26.82 -45.21 -8.37
C GLY A 213 27.68 -45.58 -9.57
N ALA A 214 28.83 -44.92 -9.66
CA ALA A 214 29.94 -45.35 -10.49
C ALA A 214 30.71 -46.50 -9.80
N PRO A 215 31.38 -47.39 -10.54
CA PRO A 215 31.92 -48.65 -10.03
C PRO A 215 33.24 -48.45 -9.28
N GLU A 216 33.42 -49.20 -8.19
CA GLU A 216 34.69 -49.36 -7.47
C GLU A 216 35.80 -49.82 -8.43
N GLN A 217 36.78 -48.95 -8.68
CA GLN A 217 38.04 -49.32 -9.30
C GLN A 217 39.11 -49.50 -8.22
N GLY A 218 39.57 -50.75 -8.09
CA GLY A 218 40.94 -51.19 -7.84
C GLY A 218 41.78 -50.40 -6.85
N ARG A 219 41.85 -50.89 -5.60
CA ARG A 219 42.99 -50.65 -4.71
C ARG A 219 43.95 -51.84 -4.80
N SER A 220 44.96 -51.69 -5.65
CA SER A 220 46.22 -52.43 -5.55
C SER A 220 47.26 -51.48 -4.99
N GLU A 221 47.81 -51.82 -3.81
CA GLU A 221 49.18 -51.53 -3.33
C GLU A 221 49.20 -51.95 -1.85
N GLU A 222 49.77 -53.12 -1.55
CA GLU A 222 51.18 -53.28 -1.18
C GLU A 222 51.43 -52.92 0.29
N ARG A 223 51.47 -53.96 1.16
CA ARG A 223 52.38 -54.04 2.31
C ARG A 223 52.31 -55.41 3.01
N ARG A 224 53.47 -56.07 2.95
CA ARG A 224 54.00 -57.16 3.79
C ARG A 224 53.57 -58.59 3.49
#